data_AF-A0AAD9TF06-F1
#
_entry.id   AF-A0AAD9TF06-F1
#
_cell.length_a   1.000
_cell.length_b   1.000
_cell.length_c   1.000
_cell.angle_alpha   90.00
_cell.angle_beta   90.00
_cell.angle_gamma   90.00
#
_symmetry.space_group_name_H-M   'P 1'
#
loop_
_entity.id
_entity.type
_entity.pdbx_description
1 polymer ?
#
loop_
_entity_poly.entity_id
_entity_poly.type
_entity_poly.pdbx_seq_one_letter_code
_entity_poly.pdbx_strand_id
1 'polypeptide(L)'
;MAKCLRSTKEDQDRCKKAIESARNKKKIKHKEEREIRAEVDIDRIEEEEEIEGLGLRKTPNFVGLIEKFASKIDHESSMSASKSLCQQNISDVICKQKTYYAHRYVARWVYEAGISFNAIHNNSFRAMLEAVGRFEPGYKEPSRYLLSKPLLNKEVFQYQGGFKKIRRIVEIDMMLDYD
;
A
#
# COMPACT_ATOMS: atom_id res chain seq x y z
N MET A 1 20.31 26.79 26.31
CA MET A 1 19.19 27.75 26.47
C MET A 1 19.74 28.97 27.18
N ALA A 2 19.65 30.16 26.58
CA ALA A 2 20.04 31.39 27.25
C ALA A 2 19.08 31.67 28.43
N LYS A 3 19.61 32.06 29.60
CA LYS A 3 18.79 32.38 30.78
C LYS A 3 18.15 33.75 30.59
N CYS A 4 16.82 33.83 30.66
CA CYS A 4 16.09 35.10 30.66
C CYS A 4 16.19 35.74 32.06
N LEU A 5 16.88 36.87 32.16
CA LEU A 5 17.14 37.55 33.44
C LEU A 5 15.90 38.23 34.04
N ARG A 6 14.81 38.38 33.28
CA ARG A 6 13.54 39.02 33.71
C ARG A 6 12.47 38.04 34.23
N SER A 7 12.65 36.74 34.01
CA SER A 7 11.61 35.74 34.25
C SER A 7 11.80 35.04 35.59
N THR A 8 10.71 34.86 36.36
CA THR A 8 10.75 34.16 37.64
C THR A 8 11.21 32.70 37.46
N LYS A 9 11.76 32.09 38.50
CA LYS A 9 12.22 30.69 38.44
C LYS A 9 11.08 29.74 38.07
N GLU A 10 9.88 30.04 38.55
CA GLU A 10 8.66 29.28 38.22
C GLU A 10 8.29 29.39 36.73
N ASP A 11 8.34 30.59 36.15
CA ASP A 11 8.10 30.79 34.71
C ASP A 11 9.15 30.08 33.83
N GLN A 12 10.41 30.12 34.26
CA GLN A 12 11.49 29.40 33.57
C GLN A 12 11.25 27.89 33.59
N ASP A 13 10.79 27.33 34.70
CA ASP A 13 10.55 25.89 34.83
C ASP A 13 9.26 25.46 34.12
N ARG A 14 8.20 26.28 34.15
CA ARG A 14 7.00 26.09 33.31
C ARG A 14 7.36 26.06 31.82
N CYS A 15 8.22 26.99 31.37
CA CYS A 15 8.67 27.06 29.99
C CYS A 15 9.51 25.81 29.60
N LYS A 16 10.47 25.39 30.45
CA LYS A 16 11.25 24.17 30.23
C LYS A 16 10.34 22.94 30.13
N LYS A 17 9.38 22.80 31.05
CA LYS A 17 8.42 21.68 31.08
C LYS A 17 7.51 21.68 29.84
N ALA A 18 7.08 22.85 29.38
CA ALA A 18 6.31 22.98 28.14
C ALA A 18 7.12 22.53 26.90
N ILE A 19 8.40 22.93 26.83
CA ILE A 19 9.29 22.52 25.73
C ILE A 19 9.58 21.02 25.77
N GLU A 20 9.84 20.47 26.95
CA GLU A 20 10.15 19.06 27.14
C GLU A 20 8.92 18.17 26.86
N SER A 21 7.74 18.53 27.37
CA SER A 21 6.50 17.82 27.07
C SER A 21 6.17 17.84 25.58
N ALA A 22 6.40 18.97 24.88
CA ALA A 22 6.25 19.05 23.43
C ALA A 22 7.26 18.15 22.67
N ARG A 23 8.51 18.07 23.14
CA ARG A 23 9.52 17.16 22.58
C ARG A 23 9.16 15.69 22.80
N ASN A 24 8.72 15.34 24.01
CA ASN A 24 8.34 13.98 24.36
C ASN A 24 7.09 13.54 23.59
N LYS A 25 6.08 14.41 23.42
CA LYS A 25 4.92 14.14 22.56
C LYS A 25 5.31 13.83 21.11
N LYS A 26 6.28 14.57 20.55
CA LYS A 26 6.82 14.28 19.20
C LYS A 26 7.54 12.93 19.14
N LYS A 27 8.32 12.59 20.16
CA LYS A 27 9.02 11.29 20.25
C LYS A 27 8.05 10.11 20.35
N ILE A 28 7.01 10.24 21.17
CA ILE A 28 5.95 9.22 21.35
C ILE A 28 5.25 8.98 20.02
N LYS A 29 4.76 10.04 19.36
CA LYS A 29 4.10 9.91 18.04
C LYS A 29 5.00 9.19 17.02
N HIS A 30 6.28 9.55 16.94
CA HIS A 30 7.24 8.91 16.03
C HIS A 30 7.57 7.46 16.43
N LYS A 31 7.43 7.11 17.72
CA LYS A 31 7.59 5.73 18.19
C LYS A 31 6.37 4.90 17.77
N GLU A 32 5.16 5.37 18.07
CA GLU A 32 3.90 4.73 17.66
C GLU A 32 3.83 4.53 16.13
N GLU A 33 4.18 5.54 15.34
CA GLU A 33 4.24 5.45 13.87
C GLU A 33 5.21 4.36 13.39
N ARG A 34 6.37 4.22 14.05
CA ARG A 34 7.33 3.16 13.71
C ARG A 34 6.83 1.78 14.13
N GLU A 35 6.14 1.68 15.26
CA GLU A 35 5.57 0.42 15.74
C GLU A 35 4.47 -0.07 14.80
N ILE A 36 3.54 0.80 14.39
CA ILE A 36 2.51 0.46 13.40
C ILE A 36 3.14 0.00 12.08
N ARG A 37 4.21 0.67 11.61
CA ARG A 37 4.91 0.29 10.37
C ARG A 37 5.67 -1.04 10.51
N ALA A 38 6.21 -1.34 11.69
CA ALA A 38 6.94 -2.58 11.96
C ALA A 38 6.00 -3.79 12.16
N GLU A 39 4.74 -3.56 12.55
CA GLU A 39 3.70 -4.59 12.68
C GLU A 39 3.13 -5.04 11.33
N VAL A 40 3.35 -4.28 10.25
CA VAL A 40 2.93 -4.69 8.90
C VAL A 40 3.83 -5.80 8.40
N ASP A 41 3.39 -7.04 8.60
CA ASP A 41 4.09 -8.26 8.18
C ASP A 41 3.36 -8.90 7.00
N ILE A 42 3.86 -8.63 5.80
CA ILE A 42 3.33 -9.19 4.54
C ILE A 42 4.08 -10.47 4.16
N ASP A 43 5.23 -10.74 4.80
CA ASP A 43 6.10 -11.88 4.51
C ASP A 43 5.91 -13.05 5.50
N ARG A 44 5.10 -12.88 6.57
CA ARG A 44 4.79 -13.93 7.54
C ARG A 44 4.23 -15.17 6.85
N ILE A 45 4.97 -16.27 6.96
CA ILE A 45 4.50 -17.61 6.63
C ILE A 45 3.92 -18.18 7.93
N GLU A 46 2.71 -17.76 8.30
CA GLU A 46 1.94 -18.49 9.32
C GLU A 46 1.30 -19.71 8.65
N GLU A 47 1.59 -20.89 9.16
CA GLU A 47 0.83 -22.09 8.82
C GLU A 47 -0.59 -21.94 9.42
N GLU A 48 -1.56 -21.84 8.52
CA GLU A 48 -3.00 -22.16 8.67
C GLU A 48 -3.94 -21.17 9.40
N GLU A 49 -4.82 -20.54 8.62
CA GLU A 49 -6.27 -20.66 8.85
C GLU A 49 -6.89 -21.24 7.57
N GLU A 50 -7.49 -22.42 7.69
CA GLU A 50 -8.20 -23.13 6.64
C GLU A 50 -9.42 -22.29 6.19
N ILE A 51 -9.22 -21.48 5.15
CA ILE A 51 -10.34 -20.91 4.38
C ILE A 51 -10.52 -21.83 3.17
N GLU A 52 -11.70 -22.44 3.10
CA GLU A 52 -12.15 -23.38 2.07
C GLU A 52 -11.66 -22.98 0.67
N GLY A 53 -10.70 -23.72 0.13
CA GLY A 53 -10.16 -23.48 -1.21
C GLY A 53 -8.75 -24.03 -1.47
N LEU A 54 -8.00 -24.39 -0.43
CA LEU A 54 -6.65 -24.97 -0.56
C LEU A 54 -6.70 -26.47 -0.27
N GLY A 55 -6.51 -27.28 -1.33
CA GLY A 55 -6.60 -28.73 -1.27
C GLY A 55 -5.63 -29.39 -0.29
N LEU A 56 -6.14 -30.43 0.39
CA LEU A 56 -5.48 -31.31 1.34
C LEU A 56 -4.02 -31.64 1.00
N ARG A 57 -3.12 -31.44 1.97
CA ARG A 57 -1.80 -32.06 2.01
C ARG A 57 -1.95 -33.55 2.32
N LYS A 58 -1.89 -34.41 1.31
CA LYS A 58 -1.63 -35.84 1.51
C LYS A 58 -0.11 -36.05 1.59
N THR A 59 0.39 -36.50 2.72
CA THR A 59 1.73 -37.09 2.84
C THR A 59 1.81 -38.32 1.92
N PRO A 60 2.77 -38.41 0.99
CA PRO A 60 3.03 -39.66 0.31
C PRO A 60 4.05 -40.44 1.13
N ASN A 61 3.57 -41.44 1.87
CA ASN A 61 4.44 -42.56 2.22
C ASN A 61 4.73 -43.39 0.96
N PHE A 62 5.92 -43.98 0.97
CA PHE A 62 6.39 -45.10 0.16
C PHE A 62 7.16 -44.75 -1.12
N VAL A 63 8.49 -44.90 -1.00
CA VAL A 63 9.42 -45.06 -2.12
C VAL A 63 8.89 -46.15 -3.06
N GLY A 64 8.62 -45.77 -4.31
CA GLY A 64 8.21 -46.68 -5.37
C GLY A 64 8.05 -45.97 -6.72
N LEU A 65 8.27 -46.71 -7.81
CA LEU A 65 8.21 -46.33 -9.23
C LEU A 65 9.37 -45.48 -9.81
N ILE A 66 10.12 -44.73 -9.00
CA ILE A 66 11.24 -43.89 -9.47
C ILE A 66 12.40 -44.70 -10.07
N GLU A 67 12.55 -45.97 -9.68
CA GLU A 67 13.64 -46.82 -10.14
C GLU A 67 13.50 -47.28 -11.60
N LYS A 68 12.32 -47.15 -12.21
CA LYS A 68 12.08 -47.61 -13.59
C LYS A 68 12.57 -46.64 -14.68
N PHE A 69 12.91 -45.41 -14.32
CA PHE A 69 13.29 -44.35 -15.27
C PHE A 69 14.74 -43.88 -15.12
N ALA A 70 15.56 -44.57 -14.33
CA ALA A 70 16.99 -44.34 -14.29
C ALA A 70 17.67 -44.97 -15.53
N SER A 71 17.43 -44.39 -16.70
CA SER A 71 18.20 -44.69 -17.91
C SER A 71 19.59 -44.07 -17.77
N LYS A 72 20.64 -44.77 -18.23
CA LYS A 72 21.99 -44.21 -18.35
C LYS A 72 21.96 -43.01 -19.30
N ILE A 73 22.58 -41.91 -18.88
CA ILE A 73 22.72 -40.70 -19.68
C ILE A 73 23.78 -40.98 -20.75
N ASP A 74 23.34 -41.32 -21.97
CA ASP A 74 24.23 -41.29 -23.13
C ASP A 74 24.32 -39.84 -23.64
N HIS A 75 25.55 -39.36 -23.73
CA HIS A 75 25.91 -38.05 -24.26
C HIS A 75 25.85 -38.10 -25.78
N GLU A 76 24.65 -38.05 -26.37
CA GLU A 76 24.35 -37.50 -27.70
C GLU A 76 22.91 -37.85 -28.11
N SER A 77 21.97 -36.93 -27.86
CA SER A 77 20.81 -36.78 -28.74
C SER A 77 20.16 -35.41 -28.58
N SER A 78 20.11 -34.77 -29.74
CA SER A 78 19.60 -33.46 -30.09
C SER A 78 18.16 -33.16 -29.66
N MET A 79 17.96 -31.94 -29.15
CA MET A 79 16.91 -30.99 -29.54
C MET A 79 15.54 -31.57 -29.95
N SER A 80 14.72 -32.06 -29.01
CA SER A 80 13.25 -31.92 -29.07
C SER A 80 12.56 -32.35 -27.78
N ALA A 81 12.86 -31.71 -26.65
CA ALA A 81 11.98 -31.73 -25.48
C ALA A 81 12.18 -30.50 -24.60
N SER A 82 12.38 -29.33 -25.23
CA SER A 82 12.31 -28.03 -24.56
C SER A 82 10.85 -27.69 -24.26
N LYS A 83 10.15 -28.53 -23.50
CA LYS A 83 9.08 -28.05 -22.64
C LYS A 83 9.74 -27.86 -21.29
N SER A 84 10.31 -26.68 -21.11
CA SER A 84 10.43 -26.10 -19.78
C SER A 84 9.04 -26.25 -19.14
N LEU A 85 8.86 -27.26 -18.31
CA LEU A 85 7.95 -27.17 -17.19
C LEU A 85 8.58 -26.10 -16.31
N CYS A 86 8.40 -24.84 -16.73
CA CYS A 86 8.67 -23.67 -15.92
C CYS A 86 8.03 -23.97 -14.57
N GLN A 87 8.81 -23.80 -13.51
CA GLN A 87 8.36 -23.89 -12.14
C GLN A 87 7.23 -22.86 -11.91
N GLN A 88 5.99 -23.18 -12.29
CA GLN A 88 4.80 -22.34 -12.15
C GLN A 88 4.14 -22.53 -10.76
N ASN A 89 4.90 -22.55 -9.66
CA ASN A 89 4.29 -22.95 -8.40
C ASN A 89 4.76 -22.22 -7.13
N ILE A 90 6.00 -21.72 -7.04
CA ILE A 90 6.48 -21.11 -5.79
C ILE A 90 6.30 -19.60 -5.79
N SER A 91 6.71 -18.90 -6.86
CA SER A 91 6.52 -17.45 -7.02
C SER A 91 5.06 -17.03 -6.93
N ASP A 92 4.20 -17.83 -7.56
CA ASP A 92 2.78 -17.53 -7.69
C ASP A 92 2.06 -17.72 -6.35
N VAL A 93 2.45 -18.74 -5.59
CA VAL A 93 1.95 -18.98 -4.22
C VAL A 93 2.40 -17.85 -3.28
N ILE A 94 3.66 -17.44 -3.35
CA ILE A 94 4.17 -16.31 -2.54
C ILE A 94 3.43 -15.02 -2.91
N CYS A 95 3.22 -14.74 -4.19
CA CYS A 95 2.49 -13.56 -4.65
C CYS A 95 1.04 -13.55 -4.16
N LYS A 96 0.35 -14.70 -4.20
CA LYS A 96 -1.02 -14.85 -3.67
C LYS A 96 -1.07 -14.59 -2.16
N GLN A 97 -0.11 -15.11 -1.39
CA GLN A 97 -0.06 -14.90 0.05
C GLN A 97 0.16 -13.42 0.41
N LYS A 98 1.12 -12.76 -0.23
CA LYS A 98 1.36 -11.32 -0.04
C LYS A 98 0.11 -10.50 -0.37
N THR A 99 -0.57 -10.87 -1.45
CA THR A 99 -1.82 -10.24 -1.88
C THR A 99 -2.92 -10.41 -0.83
N TYR A 100 -3.04 -11.59 -0.22
CA TYR A 100 -4.00 -11.85 0.85
C TYR A 100 -3.79 -10.93 2.07
N TYR A 101 -2.56 -10.85 2.59
CA TYR A 101 -2.27 -9.96 3.73
C TYR A 101 -2.50 -8.49 3.38
N ALA A 102 -2.09 -8.04 2.19
CA ALA A 102 -2.36 -6.68 1.73
C ALA A 102 -3.87 -6.38 1.70
N HIS A 103 -4.68 -7.29 1.15
CA HIS A 103 -6.13 -7.17 1.15
C HIS A 103 -6.73 -7.13 2.56
N ARG A 104 -6.20 -7.91 3.51
CA ARG A 104 -6.64 -7.90 4.91
C ARG A 104 -6.43 -6.53 5.57
N TYR A 105 -5.29 -5.89 5.35
CA TYR A 105 -5.05 -4.52 5.85
C TYR A 105 -5.99 -3.50 5.21
N VAL A 106 -6.22 -3.59 3.89
CA VAL A 106 -7.18 -2.72 3.19
C VAL A 106 -8.60 -2.91 3.73
N ALA A 107 -9.05 -4.15 3.92
CA ALA A 107 -10.38 -4.46 4.45
C ALA A 107 -10.56 -3.90 5.87
N ARG A 108 -9.56 -4.07 6.74
CA ARG A 108 -9.57 -3.51 8.09
C ARG A 108 -9.67 -1.98 8.08
N TRP A 109 -8.88 -1.31 7.24
CA TRP A 109 -8.92 0.14 7.10
C TRP A 109 -10.29 0.64 6.61
N VAL A 110 -10.87 -0.02 5.61
CA VAL A 110 -12.21 0.32 5.07
C VAL A 110 -13.29 0.18 6.15
N TYR A 111 -13.24 -0.89 6.95
CA TYR A 111 -14.17 -1.14 8.04
C TYR A 111 -14.03 -0.08 9.15
N GLU A 112 -12.82 0.17 9.63
CA GLU A 112 -12.56 1.15 10.70
C GLU A 112 -12.88 2.59 10.26
N ALA A 113 -12.65 2.93 8.99
CA ALA A 113 -12.91 4.27 8.45
C ALA A 113 -14.35 4.48 7.95
N GLY A 114 -15.19 3.44 7.92
CA GLY A 114 -16.57 3.52 7.42
C GLY A 114 -16.68 3.88 5.94
N ILE A 115 -15.73 3.43 5.12
CA ILE A 115 -15.67 3.74 3.68
C ILE A 115 -16.65 2.83 2.92
N SER A 116 -17.52 3.41 2.10
CA SER A 116 -18.41 2.63 1.24
C SER A 116 -17.63 1.82 0.20
N PHE A 117 -18.02 0.57 -0.08
CA PHE A 117 -17.37 -0.27 -1.10
C PHE A 117 -17.32 0.38 -2.49
N ASN A 118 -18.30 1.24 -2.82
CA ASN A 118 -18.31 2.03 -4.06
C ASN A 118 -17.04 2.89 -4.24
N ALA A 119 -16.39 3.31 -3.15
CA ALA A 119 -15.17 4.11 -3.21
C ALA A 119 -13.96 3.30 -3.73
N ILE A 120 -13.95 1.98 -3.50
CA ILE A 120 -12.89 1.06 -3.95
C ILE A 120 -12.97 0.83 -5.46
N HIS A 121 -14.18 0.84 -6.02
CA HIS A 121 -14.42 0.65 -7.46
C HIS A 121 -14.04 1.86 -8.31
N ASN A 122 -13.68 3.00 -7.72
CA ASN A 122 -13.25 4.17 -8.46
C ASN A 122 -11.80 4.00 -8.98
N ASN A 123 -11.55 4.41 -10.23
CA ASN A 123 -10.20 4.47 -10.80
C ASN A 123 -9.22 5.31 -9.95
N SER A 124 -9.73 6.29 -9.19
CA SER A 124 -8.94 7.08 -8.25
C SER A 124 -8.30 6.22 -7.15
N PHE A 125 -8.99 5.17 -6.66
CA PHE A 125 -8.43 4.26 -5.67
C PHE A 125 -7.27 3.45 -6.25
N ARG A 126 -7.43 2.94 -7.48
CA ARG A 126 -6.35 2.24 -8.21
C ARG A 126 -5.14 3.15 -8.44
N ALA A 127 -5.36 4.40 -8.88
CA ALA A 127 -4.29 5.36 -9.08
C ALA A 127 -3.55 5.70 -7.78
N MET A 128 -4.27 5.81 -6.66
CA MET A 128 -3.68 6.01 -5.35
C MET A 128 -2.79 4.82 -4.93
N LEU A 129 -3.26 3.58 -5.07
CA LEU A 129 -2.46 2.40 -4.73
C LEU A 129 -1.18 2.30 -5.57
N GLU A 130 -1.27 2.58 -6.87
CA GLU A 130 -0.10 2.60 -7.75
C GLU A 130 0.90 3.68 -7.34
N ALA A 131 0.42 4.88 -6.99
CA ALA A 131 1.29 5.93 -6.49
C ALA A 131 1.99 5.50 -5.20
N VAL A 132 1.25 4.96 -4.23
CA VAL A 132 1.80 4.46 -2.96
C VAL A 132 2.77 3.30 -3.18
N GLY A 133 2.49 2.37 -4.09
CA GLY A 133 3.36 1.25 -4.42
C GLY A 133 4.67 1.66 -5.11
N ARG A 134 4.67 2.79 -5.84
CA ARG A 134 5.91 3.39 -6.36
C ARG A 134 6.72 4.14 -5.30
N PHE A 135 6.10 4.56 -4.20
CA PHE A 135 6.84 5.16 -3.09
C PHE A 135 7.58 4.06 -2.32
N GLU A 136 8.87 4.29 -2.06
CA GLU A 136 9.68 3.42 -1.22
C GLU A 136 9.13 3.38 0.24
N PRO A 137 9.51 2.35 1.03
CA PRO A 137 9.16 2.27 2.45
C PRO A 137 9.51 3.58 3.16
N GLY A 138 8.50 4.32 3.57
CA GLY A 138 8.72 5.66 4.12
C GLY A 138 7.71 6.71 3.71
N TYR A 139 6.79 6.41 2.79
CA TYR A 139 5.65 7.30 2.50
C TYR A 139 5.01 7.79 3.79
N LYS A 140 4.83 9.11 3.90
CA LYS A 140 4.14 9.76 5.01
C LYS A 140 2.79 10.20 4.55
N GLU A 141 1.77 9.77 5.26
CA GLU A 141 0.41 10.15 4.99
C GLU A 141 0.25 11.68 5.09
N PRO A 142 -0.53 12.29 4.18
CA PRO A 142 -0.77 13.72 4.20
C PRO A 142 -1.60 14.10 5.43
N SER A 143 -1.28 15.25 6.03
CA SER A 143 -2.06 15.74 7.17
C SER A 143 -3.49 16.07 6.78
N ARG A 144 -4.44 15.99 7.74
CA ARG A 144 -5.85 16.35 7.53
C ARG A 144 -6.02 17.75 6.92
N TYR A 145 -5.21 18.72 7.37
CA TYR A 145 -5.24 20.07 6.83
C TYR A 145 -4.79 20.09 5.37
N LEU A 146 -3.69 19.40 5.05
CA LEU A 146 -3.16 19.32 3.69
C LEU A 146 -4.16 18.67 2.72
N LEU A 147 -4.81 17.59 3.14
CA LEU A 147 -5.86 16.93 2.36
C LEU A 147 -7.04 17.86 2.10
N SER A 148 -7.61 18.44 3.15
CA SER A 148 -8.89 19.18 3.07
C SER A 148 -8.78 20.57 2.44
N LYS A 149 -7.64 21.23 2.53
CA LYS A 149 -7.48 22.61 2.06
C LYS A 149 -6.72 22.65 0.74
N PRO A 150 -5.38 22.53 0.70
CA PRO A 150 -4.67 22.75 -0.54
C PRO A 150 -4.88 21.64 -1.57
N LEU A 151 -4.92 20.37 -1.18
CA LEU A 151 -5.04 19.27 -2.14
C LEU A 151 -6.44 19.20 -2.74
N LEU A 152 -7.47 19.18 -1.90
CA LEU A 152 -8.85 19.13 -2.39
C LEU A 152 -9.21 20.36 -3.24
N ASN A 153 -8.78 21.57 -2.83
CA ASN A 153 -9.04 22.77 -3.62
C ASN A 153 -8.35 22.74 -5.00
N LYS A 154 -7.15 22.16 -5.10
CA LYS A 154 -6.45 22.01 -6.39
C LYS A 154 -7.19 21.06 -7.32
N GLU A 155 -7.67 19.94 -6.81
CA GLU A 155 -8.48 19.00 -7.61
C GLU A 155 -9.77 19.70 -8.09
N VAL A 156 -10.53 20.31 -7.18
CA VAL A 156 -11.77 21.03 -7.53
C VAL A 156 -11.51 22.13 -8.56
N PHE A 157 -10.42 22.89 -8.41
CA PHE A 157 -10.05 23.93 -9.36
C PHE A 157 -9.73 23.38 -10.75
N GLN A 158 -9.02 22.24 -10.85
CA GLN A 158 -8.74 21.61 -12.13
C GLN A 158 -10.03 21.20 -12.85
N TYR A 159 -10.96 20.55 -12.15
CA TYR A 159 -12.25 20.18 -12.72
C TYR A 159 -13.07 21.41 -13.11
N GLN A 160 -13.20 22.41 -12.23
CA GLN A 160 -13.95 23.65 -12.51
C GLN A 160 -13.34 24.50 -13.64
N GLY A 161 -12.02 24.56 -13.74
CA GLY A 161 -11.32 25.22 -14.83
C GLY A 161 -11.56 24.53 -16.17
N GLY A 162 -11.56 23.19 -16.16
CA GLY A 162 -11.97 22.37 -17.31
C GLY A 162 -13.40 22.66 -17.76
N PHE A 163 -14.36 22.71 -16.82
CA PHE A 163 -15.75 23.05 -17.14
C PHE A 163 -15.90 24.47 -17.71
N LYS A 164 -15.19 25.47 -17.18
CA LYS A 164 -15.21 26.84 -17.74
C LYS A 164 -14.58 26.92 -19.12
N LYS A 165 -13.58 26.08 -19.41
CA LYS A 165 -12.97 25.98 -20.74
C LYS A 165 -13.92 25.31 -21.73
N ILE A 166 -14.52 24.18 -21.35
CA ILE A 166 -15.51 23.47 -22.16
C ILE A 166 -16.70 24.39 -22.42
N ARG A 167 -17.28 25.03 -21.38
CA ARG A 167 -18.39 25.98 -21.53
C ARG A 167 -18.09 27.10 -22.54
N ARG A 168 -16.88 27.66 -22.50
CA ARG A 168 -16.46 28.68 -23.49
C ARG A 168 -16.32 28.11 -24.90
N ILE A 169 -15.84 26.87 -25.05
CA ILE A 169 -15.74 26.22 -26.37
C ILE A 169 -17.14 26.03 -26.94
N VAL A 170 -18.10 25.48 -26.18
CA VAL A 170 -19.49 25.35 -26.66
C VAL A 170 -20.17 26.71 -26.90
N GLU A 171 -19.87 27.75 -26.11
CA GLU A 171 -20.37 29.12 -26.39
C GLU A 171 -19.79 29.70 -27.69
N ILE A 172 -18.53 29.41 -28.02
CA ILE A 172 -17.89 29.84 -29.27
C ILE A 172 -18.43 29.03 -30.46
N ASP A 173 -18.56 27.70 -30.33
CA ASP A 173 -19.07 26.84 -31.40
C ASP A 173 -20.53 27.23 -31.75
N MET A 174 -21.39 27.49 -30.76
CA MET A 174 -22.75 28.00 -31.01
C MET A 174 -22.80 29.40 -31.65
N MET A 175 -21.75 30.22 -31.50
CA MET A 175 -21.65 31.53 -32.17
C MET A 175 -21.15 31.40 -33.62
N LEU A 176 -20.42 30.33 -33.95
CA LEU A 176 -19.91 30.08 -35.30
C LEU A 176 -20.90 29.33 -36.19
N ASP A 177 -21.91 28.68 -35.60
CA ASP A 177 -23.01 28.00 -36.33
C ASP A 177 -24.16 28.95 -36.76
N TYR A 178 -23.99 30.27 -36.61
CA TYR A 178 -25.01 31.30 -36.89
C TYR A 178 -24.70 32.24 -38.06
N ASP A 179 -23.67 31.93 -38.87
CA ASP A 179 -23.32 32.60 -40.15
C ASP A 179 -23.37 31.59 -41.32
#